data_AF-A0A1C7GTM1-F1
#
_entry.id   AF-A0A1C7GTM1-F1
#
_cell.length_a   1.000
_cell.length_b   1.000
_cell.length_c   1.000
_cell.angle_alpha   90.00
_cell.angle_beta   90.00
_cell.angle_gamma   90.00
#
_symmetry.space_group_name_H-M   'P 1'
#
loop_
_entity.id
_entity.type
_entity.pdbx_description
1 polymer ?
#
loop_
_entity_poly.entity_id
_entity_poly.type
_entity_poly.pdbx_seq_one_letter_code
_entity_poly.pdbx_strand_id
1 'polypeptide(L)'
;MQINIENGKRFNEEPAIAAVSSGNDIVLVRLADGTGVKALKLSALGAFITGDLSTLETTDKTSLVAALNEVLGDTKTNAQAIEDLETLTDILVEYDLGTSFTAEQSQDIRSGTFSKVRAGGYWTINGRKYWAAHADYRLHCGDTELTQHHMLVFPDKSFYNGVMNDTNVTTGAYYGSKMKTSGLAAALATIKQDFGADHILTHRQLLTNAVSNGMSSGWAWYDTQIDLMNEHMVYGSYAWGGGSQNGYDTGIDKSQLALFQAHPDLITNRENWWLRDVHSAAAFCRVDDYGGANYGSASGFLGVRPAFLIY
;
A
#
# COMPACT_ATOMS: atom_id res chain seq x y z
N MET A 1 -24.27 -84.51 -41.52
CA MET A 1 -25.12 -83.39 -41.07
C MET A 1 -24.46 -82.11 -41.59
N GLN A 2 -24.89 -81.63 -42.75
CA GLN A 2 -24.38 -80.41 -43.38
C GLN A 2 -25.28 -79.26 -42.96
N ILE A 3 -24.72 -78.26 -42.28
CA ILE A 3 -25.42 -76.99 -42.05
C ILE A 3 -25.31 -76.19 -43.35
N ASN A 4 -26.43 -76.01 -44.04
CA ASN A 4 -26.53 -75.14 -45.21
C ASN A 4 -26.49 -73.68 -44.75
N ILE A 5 -25.41 -72.97 -45.10
CA ILE A 5 -25.26 -71.52 -44.88
C ILE A 5 -25.51 -70.83 -46.22
N GLU A 6 -26.74 -70.85 -46.71
CA GLU A 6 -27.10 -70.23 -48.02
C GLU A 6 -27.29 -68.71 -47.92
N ASN A 7 -27.28 -68.13 -46.71
CA ASN A 7 -27.41 -66.67 -46.49
C ASN A 7 -26.35 -66.08 -45.56
N GLY A 8 -25.25 -66.80 -45.30
CA GLY A 8 -24.12 -66.22 -44.57
C GLY A 8 -23.29 -65.34 -45.48
N LYS A 9 -23.62 -64.04 -45.57
CA LYS A 9 -22.65 -63.07 -46.11
C LYS A 9 -21.43 -63.06 -45.20
N ARG A 10 -20.35 -63.67 -45.68
CA ARG A 10 -19.07 -63.71 -44.97
C ARG A 10 -18.43 -62.32 -45.00
N PHE A 11 -17.57 -62.03 -44.03
CA PHE A 11 -16.80 -60.79 -43.81
C PHE A 11 -15.89 -60.32 -44.98
N ASN A 12 -16.07 -60.83 -46.20
CA ASN A 12 -15.03 -60.91 -47.22
C ASN A 12 -15.52 -60.70 -48.66
N GLU A 13 -16.33 -59.67 -48.90
CA GLU A 13 -16.32 -58.98 -50.19
C GLU A 13 -15.24 -57.88 -50.14
N GLU A 14 -13.97 -58.33 -50.12
CA GLU A 14 -12.65 -57.78 -50.54
C GLU A 14 -12.44 -56.25 -50.74
N PRO A 15 -12.51 -55.41 -49.68
CA PRO A 15 -11.32 -54.61 -49.33
C PRO A 15 -10.99 -54.60 -47.83
N ALA A 16 -11.83 -55.22 -46.99
CA ALA A 16 -11.71 -55.13 -45.54
C ALA A 16 -10.53 -55.93 -44.96
N ILE A 17 -10.20 -57.11 -45.53
CA ILE A 17 -9.10 -57.97 -45.02
C ILE A 17 -7.71 -57.36 -45.25
N ALA A 18 -7.46 -56.71 -46.39
CA ALA A 18 -6.18 -56.05 -46.66
C ALA A 18 -5.91 -54.88 -45.68
N ALA A 19 -6.98 -54.23 -45.19
CA ALA A 19 -6.89 -53.21 -44.16
C ALA A 19 -6.50 -53.82 -42.79
N VAL A 20 -6.97 -55.03 -42.47
CA VAL A 20 -6.61 -55.77 -41.24
C VAL A 20 -5.15 -56.22 -41.26
N SER A 21 -4.56 -56.47 -42.43
CA SER A 21 -3.13 -56.80 -42.58
C SER A 21 -2.19 -55.58 -42.64
N SER A 22 -2.71 -54.36 -42.59
CA SER A 22 -1.93 -53.14 -42.83
C SER A 22 -1.05 -52.68 -41.65
N GLY A 23 -1.07 -53.40 -40.53
CA GLY A 23 -0.38 -53.04 -39.29
C GLY A 23 -0.95 -51.80 -38.58
N ASN A 24 -1.99 -51.16 -39.14
CA ASN A 24 -2.65 -49.99 -38.56
C ASN A 24 -3.87 -50.40 -37.74
N ASP A 25 -4.13 -49.68 -36.64
CA ASP A 25 -5.37 -49.79 -35.90
C ASP A 25 -6.53 -49.18 -36.70
N ILE A 26 -7.58 -49.97 -36.94
CA ILE A 26 -8.72 -49.59 -37.78
C ILE A 26 -10.06 -49.92 -37.13
N VAL A 27 -11.08 -49.14 -37.47
CA VAL A 27 -12.50 -49.44 -37.18
C VAL A 27 -13.20 -49.78 -38.49
N LEU A 28 -13.95 -50.88 -38.52
CA LEU A 28 -14.77 -51.28 -39.66
C LEU A 28 -16.18 -50.74 -39.50
N VAL A 29 -16.65 -49.94 -40.46
CA VAL A 29 -17.98 -49.34 -40.45
C VAL A 29 -18.79 -49.87 -41.62
N ARG A 30 -20.00 -50.34 -41.35
CA ARG A 30 -20.96 -50.75 -42.38
C ARG A 30 -21.53 -49.51 -43.08
N LEU A 31 -21.55 -49.50 -44.40
CA LEU A 31 -22.14 -48.41 -45.19
C LEU A 31 -23.67 -48.50 -45.15
N ALA A 32 -24.30 -47.35 -44.89
CA ALA A 32 -25.76 -47.24 -44.73
C ALA A 32 -26.53 -47.54 -46.04
N ASP A 33 -25.90 -47.35 -47.20
CA ASP A 33 -26.42 -47.67 -48.53
C ASP A 33 -26.39 -49.18 -48.85
N GLY A 34 -25.90 -50.01 -47.92
CA GLY A 34 -25.83 -51.46 -48.08
C GLY A 34 -24.72 -51.93 -49.02
N THR A 35 -23.85 -51.05 -49.50
CA THR A 35 -22.82 -51.35 -50.52
C THR A 35 -21.56 -52.01 -49.96
N GLY A 36 -21.41 -52.12 -48.63
CA GLY A 36 -20.32 -52.89 -48.02
C GLY A 36 -19.84 -52.37 -46.67
N VAL A 37 -18.56 -52.63 -46.38
CA VAL A 37 -17.86 -52.24 -45.14
C VAL A 37 -16.63 -51.42 -45.52
N LYS A 38 -16.40 -50.31 -44.81
CA LYS A 38 -15.22 -49.43 -45.01
C LYS A 38 -14.33 -49.46 -43.78
N ALA A 39 -13.01 -49.50 -43.99
CA ALA A 39 -12.03 -49.35 -42.93
C ALA A 39 -11.69 -47.86 -42.71
N LEU A 40 -11.77 -47.41 -41.46
CA LEU A 40 -11.34 -46.08 -41.04
C LEU A 40 -10.11 -46.23 -40.15
N LYS A 41 -9.05 -45.45 -40.41
CA LYS A 41 -7.89 -45.38 -39.51
C LYS A 41 -8.33 -44.81 -38.17
N LEU A 42 -7.95 -45.45 -37.07
CA LEU A 42 -8.29 -44.99 -35.73
C LEU A 42 -7.76 -43.57 -35.47
N SER A 43 -6.61 -43.21 -36.03
CA SER A 43 -6.03 -41.85 -35.96
C SER A 43 -6.87 -40.78 -36.66
N ALA A 44 -7.46 -41.09 -37.81
CA ALA A 44 -8.35 -40.17 -38.54
C ALA A 44 -9.68 -39.97 -37.80
N LEU A 45 -10.21 -41.04 -37.20
CA LEU A 45 -11.38 -40.97 -36.33
C LEU A 45 -11.08 -40.17 -35.06
N GLY A 46 -9.90 -40.35 -34.46
CA GLY A 46 -9.43 -39.57 -33.32
C GLY A 46 -9.38 -38.07 -33.63
N ALA A 47 -8.70 -37.67 -34.71
CA ALA A 47 -8.63 -36.28 -35.13
C ALA A 47 -10.00 -35.67 -35.48
N PHE A 48 -10.92 -36.45 -36.07
CA PHE A 48 -12.29 -35.99 -36.33
C PHE A 48 -13.07 -35.74 -35.03
N ILE A 49 -12.90 -36.60 -34.02
CA ILE A 49 -13.60 -36.49 -32.73
C ILE A 49 -13.02 -35.37 -31.87
N THR A 50 -11.68 -35.25 -31.81
CA THR A 50 -11.01 -34.29 -30.90
C THR A 50 -10.68 -32.95 -31.54
N GLY A 51 -10.76 -32.84 -32.86
CA GLY A 51 -10.15 -31.74 -33.61
C GLY A 51 -8.63 -31.84 -33.69
N ASP A 52 -8.01 -30.90 -34.41
CA ASP A 52 -6.56 -30.78 -34.52
C ASP A 52 -5.98 -30.06 -33.29
N LEU A 53 -5.47 -30.85 -32.34
CA LEU A 53 -4.88 -30.37 -31.09
C LEU A 53 -3.64 -29.48 -31.32
N SER A 54 -3.02 -29.53 -32.50
CA SER A 54 -1.89 -28.65 -32.81
C SER A 54 -2.27 -27.17 -32.86
N THR A 55 -3.56 -26.88 -33.08
CA THR A 55 -4.11 -25.52 -33.13
C THR A 55 -4.39 -24.91 -31.76
N LEU A 56 -4.32 -25.69 -30.68
CA LEU A 56 -4.51 -25.18 -29.33
C LEU A 56 -3.31 -24.31 -28.91
N GLU A 57 -3.59 -23.23 -28.18
CA GLU A 57 -2.55 -22.36 -27.63
C GLU A 57 -1.93 -22.90 -26.32
N THR A 58 -2.41 -24.05 -25.81
CA THR A 58 -1.86 -24.73 -24.62
C THR A 58 -0.51 -25.36 -24.90
N THR A 59 0.30 -25.53 -23.85
CA THR A 59 1.61 -26.18 -23.91
C THR A 59 1.46 -27.69 -24.08
N ASP A 60 0.59 -28.32 -23.29
CA ASP A 60 0.24 -29.74 -23.38
C ASP A 60 -0.89 -29.94 -24.40
N LYS A 61 -0.54 -30.64 -25.48
CA LYS A 61 -1.41 -30.99 -26.61
C LYS A 61 -1.56 -32.51 -26.76
N THR A 62 -1.21 -33.29 -25.75
CA THR A 62 -1.25 -34.76 -25.80
C THR A 62 -2.68 -35.30 -25.83
N SER A 63 -3.63 -34.56 -25.25
CA SER A 63 -5.07 -34.84 -25.30
C SER A 63 -5.88 -33.58 -24.97
N LEU A 64 -7.18 -33.58 -25.31
CA LEU A 64 -8.10 -32.52 -24.87
C LEU A 64 -8.15 -32.39 -23.34
N VAL A 65 -8.08 -33.51 -22.62
CA VAL A 65 -8.11 -33.52 -21.14
C VAL A 65 -6.86 -32.85 -20.57
N ALA A 66 -5.70 -33.12 -21.15
CA ALA A 66 -4.45 -32.50 -20.72
C ALA A 66 -4.47 -30.98 -20.96
N ALA A 67 -4.86 -30.55 -22.16
CA ALA A 67 -5.03 -29.14 -22.49
C ALA A 67 -6.05 -28.43 -21.57
N LEU A 68 -7.20 -29.06 -21.29
CA LEU A 68 -8.21 -28.51 -20.37
C LEU A 68 -7.69 -28.40 -18.94
N ASN A 69 -6.95 -29.40 -18.46
CA ASN A 69 -6.37 -29.37 -17.12
C ASN A 69 -5.30 -28.29 -16.97
N GLU A 70 -4.52 -28.03 -18.02
CA GLU A 70 -3.57 -26.91 -18.06
C GLU A 70 -4.31 -25.58 -17.92
N VAL A 71 -5.29 -25.29 -18.78
CA VAL A 71 -6.08 -24.05 -18.73
C VAL A 71 -6.77 -23.88 -17.36
N LEU A 72 -7.29 -24.97 -16.78
CA LEU A 72 -7.89 -24.93 -15.45
C LEU A 72 -6.86 -24.62 -14.36
N GLY A 73 -5.63 -25.13 -14.48
CA GLY A 73 -4.51 -24.84 -13.57
C GLY A 73 -4.10 -23.37 -13.64
N ASP A 74 -3.94 -22.84 -14.85
CA ASP A 74 -3.61 -21.43 -15.08
C ASP A 74 -4.71 -20.50 -14.56
N THR A 75 -5.97 -20.86 -14.79
CA THR A 75 -7.12 -20.10 -14.29
C THR A 75 -7.11 -20.01 -12.77
N LYS A 76 -6.81 -21.10 -12.06
CA LYS A 76 -6.69 -21.11 -10.59
C LYS A 76 -5.53 -20.25 -10.10
N THR A 77 -4.39 -20.34 -10.77
CA THR A 77 -3.20 -19.53 -10.45
C THR A 77 -3.50 -18.04 -10.64
N ASN A 78 -4.12 -17.68 -11.75
CA ASN A 78 -4.52 -16.30 -12.04
C ASN A 78 -5.56 -15.78 -11.05
N ALA A 79 -6.53 -16.60 -10.64
CA ALA A 79 -7.51 -16.22 -9.63
C ALA A 79 -6.84 -15.88 -8.29
N GLN A 80 -5.89 -16.70 -7.84
CA GLN A 80 -5.13 -16.42 -6.62
C GLN A 80 -4.31 -15.13 -6.75
N ALA A 81 -3.64 -14.92 -7.89
CA ALA A 81 -2.87 -13.70 -8.12
C ALA A 81 -3.76 -12.45 -8.13
N ILE A 82 -5.00 -12.54 -8.60
CA ILE A 82 -5.98 -11.45 -8.54
C ILE A 82 -6.40 -11.18 -7.08
N GLU A 83 -6.71 -12.21 -6.29
CA GLU A 83 -7.04 -12.04 -4.86
C GLU A 83 -5.88 -11.38 -4.07
N ASP A 84 -4.64 -11.76 -4.38
CA ASP A 84 -3.45 -11.17 -3.78
C ASP A 84 -3.30 -9.68 -4.16
N LEU A 85 -3.59 -9.32 -5.43
CA LEU A 85 -3.57 -7.94 -5.92
C LEU A 85 -4.69 -7.08 -5.32
N GLU A 86 -5.89 -7.63 -5.15
CA GLU A 86 -7.00 -6.94 -4.47
C GLU A 86 -6.60 -6.60 -3.03
N THR A 87 -5.99 -7.55 -2.32
CA THR A 87 -5.47 -7.35 -0.97
C THR A 87 -4.39 -6.25 -0.91
N LEU A 88 -3.51 -6.18 -1.91
CA LEU A 88 -2.51 -5.12 -2.03
C LEU A 88 -3.14 -3.76 -2.35
N THR A 89 -4.21 -3.74 -3.15
CA THR A 89 -4.90 -2.51 -3.53
C THR A 89 -5.67 -1.91 -2.35
N ASP A 90 -6.17 -2.76 -1.45
CA ASP A 90 -6.77 -2.33 -0.16
C ASP A 90 -5.79 -1.63 0.79
N ILE A 91 -4.47 -1.68 0.52
CA ILE A 91 -3.47 -0.89 1.26
C ILE A 91 -3.52 0.59 0.83
N LEU A 92 -4.04 0.89 -0.36
CA LEU A 92 -4.13 2.24 -0.90
C LEU A 92 -5.46 2.94 -0.58
N VAL A 93 -6.40 2.29 0.10
CA VAL A 93 -7.74 2.84 0.40
C VAL A 93 -7.87 3.17 1.89
N GLU A 94 -8.66 4.21 2.21
CA GLU A 94 -9.01 4.51 3.60
C GLU A 94 -9.73 3.31 4.25
N TYR A 95 -9.33 2.94 5.46
CA TYR A 95 -10.04 1.89 6.22
C TYR A 95 -10.09 2.20 7.72
N ASP A 96 -11.17 1.76 8.35
CA ASP A 96 -11.46 2.05 9.76
C ASP A 96 -10.71 1.08 10.69
N LEU A 97 -9.92 1.65 11.61
CA LEU A 97 -9.19 0.96 12.67
C LEU A 97 -9.99 0.90 13.98
N GLY A 98 -11.17 1.53 14.02
CA GLY A 98 -12.11 1.51 15.13
C GLY A 98 -12.05 2.76 16.02
N THR A 99 -12.69 2.66 17.19
CA THR A 99 -12.91 3.79 18.10
C THR A 99 -11.94 3.85 19.27
N SER A 100 -10.94 2.97 19.29
CA SER A 100 -9.88 2.92 20.32
C SER A 100 -8.65 2.22 19.77
N PHE A 101 -7.48 2.51 20.34
CA PHE A 101 -6.25 1.77 20.06
C PHE A 101 -6.18 0.49 20.91
N THR A 102 -6.08 -0.68 20.28
CA THR A 102 -6.16 -1.97 20.97
C THR A 102 -4.79 -2.61 21.22
N ALA A 103 -4.74 -3.57 22.15
CA ALA A 103 -3.53 -4.34 22.44
C ALA A 103 -3.03 -5.12 21.22
N GLU A 104 -3.93 -5.65 20.39
CA GLU A 104 -3.58 -6.38 19.17
C GLU A 104 -3.00 -5.43 18.11
N GLN A 105 -3.50 -4.20 18.00
CA GLN A 105 -2.95 -3.18 17.11
C GLN A 105 -1.55 -2.77 17.56
N SER A 106 -1.36 -2.58 18.86
CA SER A 106 -0.04 -2.33 19.44
C SER A 106 0.93 -3.50 19.20
N GLN A 107 0.48 -4.74 19.39
CA GLN A 107 1.31 -5.91 19.11
C GLN A 107 1.72 -5.99 17.64
N ASP A 108 0.80 -5.72 16.71
CA ASP A 108 1.04 -5.71 15.25
C ASP A 108 2.07 -4.65 14.83
N ILE A 109 2.05 -3.48 15.47
CA ILE A 109 3.06 -2.44 15.26
C ILE A 109 4.41 -2.87 15.87
N ARG A 110 4.43 -3.33 17.12
CA ARG A 110 5.69 -3.71 17.80
C ARG A 110 6.40 -4.88 17.14
N SER A 111 5.68 -5.78 16.48
CA SER A 111 6.27 -6.87 15.70
C SER A 111 6.79 -6.44 14.33
N GLY A 112 6.57 -5.19 13.92
CA GLY A 112 6.92 -4.69 12.59
C GLY A 112 6.11 -5.32 11.47
N THR A 113 4.95 -5.92 11.79
CA THR A 113 4.14 -6.67 10.81
C THR A 113 3.21 -5.75 10.02
N PHE A 114 2.61 -4.76 10.69
CA PHE A 114 1.71 -3.78 10.07
C PHE A 114 0.56 -4.42 9.24
N SER A 115 0.09 -5.59 9.65
CA SER A 115 -1.02 -6.29 9.00
C SER A 115 -2.39 -5.71 9.38
N LYS A 116 -2.46 -5.11 10.58
CA LYS A 116 -3.68 -4.48 11.13
C LYS A 116 -3.61 -2.97 11.04
N VAL A 117 -2.45 -2.39 11.37
CA VAL A 117 -2.24 -0.94 11.33
C VAL A 117 -1.23 -0.59 10.25
N ARG A 118 -1.72 -0.14 9.10
CA ARG A 118 -0.95 0.34 7.95
C ARG A 118 -1.38 1.75 7.54
N ALA A 119 -0.56 2.40 6.71
CA ALA A 119 -0.87 3.71 6.16
C ALA A 119 -2.26 3.72 5.49
N GLY A 120 -3.02 4.80 5.65
CA GLY A 120 -4.42 4.91 5.17
C GLY A 120 -5.46 4.44 6.18
N GLY A 121 -5.05 3.73 7.23
CA GLY A 121 -5.93 3.39 8.34
C GLY A 121 -6.27 4.61 9.19
N TYR A 122 -7.46 4.67 9.75
CA TYR A 122 -7.83 5.74 10.67
C TYR A 122 -8.60 5.24 11.89
N TRP A 123 -8.38 5.88 13.03
CA TRP A 123 -9.25 5.70 14.21
C TRP A 123 -10.21 6.88 14.34
N THR A 124 -11.38 6.64 14.92
CA THR A 124 -12.27 7.71 15.43
C THR A 124 -12.41 7.60 16.94
N ILE A 125 -11.47 8.19 17.68
CA ILE A 125 -11.40 8.12 19.14
C ILE A 125 -12.01 9.38 19.74
N ASN A 126 -13.00 9.25 20.62
CA ASN A 126 -13.66 10.39 21.27
C ASN A 126 -14.13 11.49 20.28
N GLY A 127 -14.62 11.06 19.10
CA GLY A 127 -15.10 11.96 18.05
C GLY A 127 -14.01 12.61 17.19
N ARG A 128 -12.74 12.22 17.35
CA ARG A 128 -11.61 12.73 16.57
C ARG A 128 -11.02 11.66 15.67
N LYS A 129 -10.90 11.98 14.38
CA LYS A 129 -10.25 11.13 13.38
C LYS A 129 -8.73 11.29 13.49
N TYR A 130 -8.02 10.17 13.56
CA TYR A 130 -6.55 10.08 13.56
C TYR A 130 -6.10 9.18 12.42
N TRP A 131 -5.08 9.61 11.68
CA TRP A 131 -4.55 8.89 10.54
C TRP A 131 -3.28 8.12 10.90
N ALA A 132 -3.24 6.83 10.59
CA ALA A 132 -1.99 6.06 10.47
C ALA A 132 -1.30 6.50 9.17
N ALA A 133 -0.17 7.19 9.29
CA ALA A 133 0.42 7.92 8.18
C ALA A 133 1.63 7.23 7.53
N HIS A 134 2.48 6.60 8.35
CA HIS A 134 3.73 6.01 7.88
C HIS A 134 4.28 5.02 8.91
N ALA A 135 4.49 3.76 8.51
CA ALA A 135 5.11 2.73 9.35
C ALA A 135 6.63 2.91 9.38
N ASP A 136 7.24 2.93 10.57
CA ASP A 136 8.69 2.97 10.76
C ASP A 136 9.41 4.17 10.15
N TYR A 137 8.72 5.32 10.04
CA TYR A 137 9.28 6.53 9.42
C TYR A 137 10.62 6.98 10.03
N ARG A 138 10.82 6.74 11.33
CA ARG A 138 12.04 7.10 12.07
C ARG A 138 12.85 5.90 12.54
N LEU A 139 12.59 4.70 12.02
CA LEU A 139 13.34 3.51 12.41
C LEU A 139 14.80 3.68 11.97
N HIS A 140 15.74 3.23 12.83
CA HIS A 140 17.18 3.40 12.64
C HIS A 140 17.66 4.87 12.53
N CYS A 141 16.85 5.82 13.01
CA CYS A 141 17.22 7.23 13.11
C CYS A 141 17.55 7.59 14.58
N GLY A 142 18.27 8.71 14.78
CA GLY A 142 18.63 9.21 16.11
C GLY A 142 20.14 9.30 16.36
N ASP A 143 20.57 10.18 17.27
CA ASP A 143 21.89 10.08 17.92
C ASP A 143 21.96 8.87 18.86
N THR A 144 20.82 8.51 19.44
CA THR A 144 20.55 7.17 19.97
C THR A 144 19.57 6.50 19.02
N GLU A 145 19.96 5.37 18.47
CA GLU A 145 19.18 4.65 17.47
C GLU A 145 17.79 4.26 17.99
N LEU A 146 16.76 4.60 17.22
CA LEU A 146 15.42 4.10 17.44
C LEU A 146 15.22 2.75 16.74
N THR A 147 15.19 1.67 17.52
CA THR A 147 14.96 0.30 17.01
C THR A 147 13.53 -0.20 17.21
N GLN A 148 12.70 0.55 17.93
CA GLN A 148 11.32 0.18 18.19
C GLN A 148 10.46 0.45 16.95
N HIS A 149 9.82 -0.59 16.42
CA HIS A 149 8.81 -0.45 15.37
C HIS A 149 7.66 0.44 15.84
N HIS A 150 7.17 1.31 14.96
CA HIS A 150 6.19 2.33 15.29
C HIS A 150 5.31 2.74 14.09
N MET A 151 4.15 3.32 14.39
CA MET A 151 3.31 4.02 13.41
C MET A 151 3.35 5.52 13.70
N LEU A 152 3.65 6.33 12.68
CA LEU A 152 3.51 7.77 12.75
C LEU A 152 2.03 8.15 12.55
N VAL A 153 1.49 8.93 13.46
CA VAL A 153 0.07 9.31 13.51
C VAL A 153 -0.10 10.82 13.61
N PHE A 154 -1.14 11.36 12.97
CA PHE A 154 -1.56 12.75 13.12
C PHE A 154 -3.10 12.88 13.08
N PRO A 155 -3.71 13.93 13.65
CA PRO A 155 -5.15 14.11 13.61
C PRO A 155 -5.62 14.62 12.24
N ASP A 156 -6.81 14.21 11.81
CA ASP A 156 -7.41 14.68 10.54
C ASP A 156 -7.56 16.20 10.50
N LYS A 157 -8.01 16.78 11.62
CA LYS A 157 -8.18 18.21 11.83
C LYS A 157 -7.25 18.72 12.92
N SER A 158 -6.96 20.01 12.89
CA SER A 158 -6.19 20.69 13.92
C SER A 158 -6.84 20.53 15.29
N PHE A 159 -6.04 20.33 16.35
CA PHE A 159 -6.58 20.23 17.71
C PHE A 159 -7.19 21.56 18.20
N TYR A 160 -6.53 22.65 17.85
CA TYR A 160 -6.89 24.03 18.16
C TYR A 160 -6.05 24.96 17.27
N ASN A 161 -6.31 26.27 17.35
CA ASN A 161 -5.46 27.29 16.74
C ASN A 161 -4.51 27.88 17.77
N GLY A 162 -3.26 28.13 17.36
CA GLY A 162 -2.21 28.69 18.21
C GLY A 162 -1.19 29.50 17.41
N VAL A 163 -0.29 30.16 18.13
CA VAL A 163 0.81 30.95 17.56
C VAL A 163 2.12 30.21 17.68
N MET A 164 3.03 30.42 16.72
CA MET A 164 4.41 29.93 16.85
C MET A 164 5.15 30.68 17.96
N ASN A 165 5.00 32.00 18.00
CA ASN A 165 5.52 32.92 19.02
C ASN A 165 4.56 34.11 19.25
N ASP A 166 4.66 34.81 20.38
CA ASP A 166 3.77 35.95 20.69
C ASP A 166 4.04 37.19 19.82
N THR A 167 5.24 37.29 19.24
CA THR A 167 5.64 38.36 18.31
C THR A 167 6.24 37.74 17.05
N ASN A 168 6.39 38.55 16.00
CA ASN A 168 6.91 38.13 14.69
C ASN A 168 8.43 37.94 14.72
N VAL A 169 8.88 37.00 15.52
CA VAL A 169 10.28 36.59 15.66
C VAL A 169 10.38 35.08 15.56
N THR A 170 11.46 34.59 14.96
CA THR A 170 11.78 33.15 14.88
C THR A 170 13.00 32.78 15.70
N THR A 171 13.44 33.65 16.61
CA THR A 171 14.55 33.38 17.54
C THR A 171 14.33 32.07 18.29
N GLY A 172 15.36 31.21 18.30
CA GLY A 172 15.25 29.85 18.84
C GLY A 172 14.70 28.81 17.86
N ALA A 173 14.34 29.22 16.64
CA ALA A 173 13.71 28.39 15.61
C ALA A 173 12.48 27.66 16.17
N TYR A 174 12.22 26.42 15.70
CA TYR A 174 11.10 25.64 16.19
C TYR A 174 11.29 25.21 17.65
N TYR A 175 12.47 24.71 18.03
CA TYR A 175 12.67 24.15 19.36
C TYR A 175 12.49 25.20 20.47
N GLY A 176 12.97 26.43 20.23
CA GLY A 176 12.80 27.56 21.14
C GLY A 176 11.47 28.31 21.01
N SER A 177 10.59 27.90 20.10
CA SER A 177 9.29 28.55 19.90
C SER A 177 8.34 28.36 21.08
N LYS A 178 7.38 29.28 21.26
CA LYS A 178 6.27 29.10 22.19
C LYS A 178 5.48 27.83 21.89
N MET A 179 5.29 27.52 20.60
CA MET A 179 4.59 26.32 20.15
C MET A 179 5.23 25.04 20.70
N LYS A 180 6.55 24.89 20.56
CA LYS A 180 7.26 23.69 21.05
C LYS A 180 7.34 23.66 22.57
N THR A 181 7.62 24.78 23.22
CA THR A 181 7.89 24.84 24.66
C THR A 181 6.63 24.69 25.52
N SER A 182 5.47 25.13 25.04
CA SER A 182 4.21 25.06 25.80
C SER A 182 2.97 24.81 24.95
N GLY A 183 2.99 25.21 23.68
CA GLY A 183 1.84 25.11 22.78
C GLY A 183 1.30 23.68 22.67
N LEU A 184 2.15 22.68 22.46
CA LEU A 184 1.73 21.29 22.21
C LEU A 184 1.22 20.50 23.43
N ALA A 185 1.29 21.06 24.65
CA ALA A 185 1.01 20.30 25.87
C ALA A 185 -0.43 19.74 25.94
N ALA A 186 -1.42 20.53 25.53
CA ALA A 186 -2.83 20.10 25.54
C ALA A 186 -3.11 19.01 24.48
N ALA A 187 -2.49 19.12 23.30
CA ALA A 187 -2.59 18.08 22.26
C ALA A 187 -1.96 16.77 22.76
N LEU A 188 -0.77 16.82 23.38
CA LEU A 188 -0.11 15.63 23.93
C LEU A 188 -0.94 14.96 25.02
N ALA A 189 -1.54 15.73 25.92
CA ALA A 189 -2.41 15.20 26.97
C ALA A 189 -3.62 14.47 26.37
N THR A 190 -4.24 15.04 25.33
CA THR A 190 -5.35 14.41 24.60
C THR A 190 -4.91 13.13 23.92
N ILE A 191 -3.77 13.14 23.23
CA ILE A 191 -3.22 11.95 22.55
C ILE A 191 -2.93 10.82 23.55
N LYS A 192 -2.34 11.14 24.72
CA LYS A 192 -2.09 10.16 25.79
C LYS A 192 -3.38 9.59 26.37
N GLN A 193 -4.45 10.36 26.42
CA GLN A 193 -5.77 9.88 26.82
C GLN A 193 -6.38 8.96 25.76
N ASP A 194 -6.27 9.32 24.48
CA ASP A 194 -6.90 8.59 23.37
C ASP A 194 -6.20 7.26 23.05
N PHE A 195 -4.87 7.22 23.10
CA PHE A 195 -4.07 6.04 22.75
C PHE A 195 -3.48 5.29 23.96
N GLY A 196 -3.56 5.87 25.16
CA GLY A 196 -2.86 5.38 26.35
C GLY A 196 -1.41 5.89 26.40
N ALA A 197 -1.01 6.44 27.55
CA ALA A 197 0.28 7.10 27.70
C ALA A 197 1.48 6.18 27.42
N ASP A 198 1.35 4.89 27.76
CA ASP A 198 2.41 3.88 27.57
C ASP A 198 2.63 3.52 26.10
N HIS A 199 1.66 3.81 25.24
CA HIS A 199 1.73 3.59 23.80
C HIS A 199 2.34 4.76 23.03
N ILE A 200 2.64 5.88 23.70
CA ILE A 200 3.26 7.05 23.06
C ILE A 200 4.77 6.97 23.16
N LEU A 201 5.44 6.83 22.02
CA LEU A 201 6.88 6.59 21.97
C LEU A 201 7.68 7.89 22.12
N THR A 202 8.50 7.96 23.17
CA THR A 202 9.56 8.96 23.27
C THR A 202 10.72 8.55 22.37
N HIS A 203 11.19 9.48 21.54
CA HIS A 203 12.30 9.24 20.61
C HIS A 203 13.21 10.46 20.49
N ARG A 204 14.39 10.24 19.91
CA ARG A 204 15.36 11.29 19.60
C ARG A 204 14.99 11.96 18.28
N GLN A 205 14.83 13.27 18.32
CA GLN A 205 14.50 14.09 17.14
C GLN A 205 15.52 15.23 17.01
N LEU A 206 16.01 15.45 15.79
CA LEU A 206 16.92 16.53 15.46
C LEU A 206 16.11 17.78 15.13
N LEU A 207 16.05 18.74 16.06
CA LEU A 207 15.24 19.94 15.92
C LEU A 207 16.09 21.20 15.87
N THR A 208 15.67 22.16 15.05
CA THR A 208 16.32 23.46 14.91
C THR A 208 16.12 24.30 16.15
N ASN A 209 17.20 24.95 16.62
CA ASN A 209 17.23 25.69 17.88
C ASN A 209 17.83 27.11 17.77
N ALA A 210 18.20 27.54 16.56
CA ALA A 210 18.78 28.85 16.32
C ALA A 210 18.40 29.36 14.93
N VAL A 211 18.33 30.69 14.79
CA VAL A 211 18.11 31.38 13.53
C VAL A 211 19.19 32.43 13.33
N SER A 212 19.74 32.50 12.12
CA SER A 212 20.69 33.53 11.68
C SER A 212 20.32 34.01 10.28
N ASN A 213 20.29 35.33 10.08
CA ASN A 213 19.87 35.96 8.82
C ASN A 213 18.52 35.46 8.29
N GLY A 214 17.57 35.19 9.20
CA GLY A 214 16.23 34.70 8.87
C GLY A 214 16.16 33.22 8.47
N MET A 215 17.22 32.45 8.67
CA MET A 215 17.27 31.03 8.33
C MET A 215 17.64 30.20 9.57
N SER A 216 17.12 28.97 9.66
CA SER A 216 17.59 28.00 10.66
C SER A 216 19.11 27.86 10.59
N SER A 217 19.81 27.89 11.72
CA SER A 217 21.28 27.93 11.75
C SER A 217 21.92 27.04 12.81
N GLY A 218 21.11 26.25 13.51
CA GLY A 218 21.56 25.34 14.55
C GLY A 218 20.48 24.31 14.84
N TRP A 219 20.91 23.13 15.28
CA TRP A 219 20.06 22.03 15.70
C TRP A 219 20.73 21.23 16.80
N ALA A 220 19.92 20.47 17.53
CA ALA A 220 20.43 19.45 18.44
C ALA A 220 19.39 18.32 18.57
N TRP A 221 19.84 17.22 19.15
CA TRP A 221 19.00 16.08 19.44
C TRP A 221 18.26 16.28 20.76
N TYR A 222 16.95 16.05 20.72
CA TYR A 222 16.07 16.17 21.89
C TYR A 222 15.16 14.96 22.02
N ASP A 223 14.76 14.66 23.24
CA ASP A 223 13.69 13.71 23.50
C ASP A 223 12.34 14.38 23.22
N THR A 224 11.49 13.68 22.49
CA THR A 224 10.16 14.19 22.14
C THR A 224 9.14 13.07 22.00
N GLN A 225 7.87 13.43 22.22
CA GLN A 225 6.71 12.56 22.02
C GLN A 225 5.74 13.12 20.96
N ILE A 226 5.88 14.40 20.62
CA ILE A 226 4.96 15.12 19.74
C ILE A 226 5.66 16.32 19.12
N ASP A 227 5.45 16.52 17.81
CA ASP A 227 6.00 17.65 17.07
C ASP A 227 5.13 18.04 15.89
N LEU A 228 5.20 19.30 15.47
CA LEU A 228 4.69 19.69 14.16
C LEU A 228 5.50 19.01 13.05
N MET A 229 4.83 18.69 11.95
CA MET A 229 5.46 18.17 10.74
C MET A 229 6.34 19.25 10.08
N ASN A 230 7.34 18.82 9.30
CA ASN A 230 8.08 19.73 8.41
C ASN A 230 7.56 19.66 6.98
N GLU A 231 8.07 20.54 6.11
CA GLU A 231 7.72 20.54 4.69
C GLU A 231 8.05 19.22 3.98
N HIS A 232 9.13 18.53 4.36
CA HIS A 232 9.48 17.25 3.74
C HIS A 232 8.45 16.17 4.03
N MET A 233 7.97 16.06 5.27
CA MET A 233 6.90 15.13 5.63
C MET A 233 5.63 15.40 4.83
N VAL A 234 5.32 16.67 4.56
CA VAL A 234 4.05 17.08 3.95
C VAL A 234 4.12 17.09 2.42
N TYR A 235 5.11 17.74 1.84
CA TYR A 235 5.25 17.98 0.40
C TYR A 235 6.30 17.11 -0.29
N GLY A 236 7.16 16.43 0.48
CA GLY A 236 8.28 15.67 -0.07
C GLY A 236 9.50 16.50 -0.46
N SER A 237 9.43 17.82 -0.31
CA SER A 237 10.51 18.76 -0.61
C SER A 237 10.34 20.06 0.19
N TYR A 238 11.33 20.94 0.13
CA TYR A 238 11.17 22.32 0.56
C TYR A 238 10.21 23.07 -0.37
N ALA A 239 9.25 23.77 0.21
CA ALA A 239 8.39 24.69 -0.51
C ALA A 239 8.75 26.15 -0.19
N TRP A 240 8.92 26.47 1.10
CA TRP A 240 9.26 27.81 1.58
C TRP A 240 10.35 27.83 2.66
N GLY A 241 10.57 26.71 3.36
CA GLY A 241 11.49 26.59 4.49
C GLY A 241 12.96 26.58 4.09
N GLY A 242 13.86 26.86 5.05
CA GLY A 242 15.30 26.71 4.87
C GLY A 242 16.02 27.82 4.11
N GLY A 243 15.34 28.90 3.68
CA GLY A 243 15.95 30.05 3.00
C GLY A 243 16.83 29.65 1.80
N SER A 244 18.14 29.91 1.86
CA SER A 244 19.14 29.39 0.90
C SER A 244 19.39 27.87 1.06
N GLN A 245 18.31 27.10 1.24
CA GLN A 245 18.26 25.65 1.43
C GLN A 245 19.38 25.09 2.32
N ASN A 246 19.24 25.26 3.63
CA ASN A 246 20.06 24.53 4.59
C ASN A 246 19.28 23.35 5.19
N GLY A 247 19.94 22.19 5.30
CA GLY A 247 19.31 20.93 5.73
C GLY A 247 18.81 20.91 7.18
N TYR A 248 18.89 22.02 7.90
CA TYR A 248 18.55 22.14 9.31
C TYR A 248 17.08 21.76 9.58
N ASP A 249 16.14 22.26 8.77
CA ASP A 249 14.71 22.00 8.98
C ASP A 249 14.27 20.59 8.51
N THR A 250 15.07 19.91 7.67
CA THR A 250 14.84 18.50 7.29
C THR A 250 15.07 17.58 8.48
N GLY A 251 16.22 17.73 9.16
CA GLY A 251 16.61 16.80 10.24
C GLY A 251 16.60 15.34 9.78
N ILE A 252 15.90 14.48 10.51
CA ILE A 252 15.67 13.07 10.12
C ILE A 252 14.36 12.83 9.37
N ASP A 253 13.51 13.85 9.29
CA ASP A 253 12.20 13.79 8.65
C ASP A 253 12.33 14.24 7.19
N LYS A 254 12.83 13.31 6.38
CA LYS A 254 13.52 13.56 5.11
C LYS A 254 12.76 13.14 3.84
N SER A 255 11.53 12.67 4.00
CA SER A 255 10.69 12.19 2.89
C SER A 255 9.21 12.44 3.15
N GLN A 256 8.40 12.50 2.09
CA GLN A 256 6.96 12.64 2.22
C GLN A 256 6.36 11.44 2.96
N LEU A 257 5.38 11.69 3.83
CA LEU A 257 4.63 10.63 4.49
C LEU A 257 3.92 9.76 3.44
N ALA A 258 3.89 8.44 3.65
CA ALA A 258 3.33 7.50 2.68
C ALA A 258 1.86 7.79 2.42
N LEU A 259 1.12 8.17 3.46
CA LEU A 259 -0.27 8.60 3.34
C LEU A 259 -0.42 9.81 2.41
N PHE A 260 0.45 10.82 2.47
CA PHE A 260 0.36 12.00 1.58
C PHE A 260 0.82 11.72 0.15
N GLN A 261 1.67 10.69 -0.06
CA GLN A 261 1.99 10.21 -1.39
C GLN A 261 0.78 9.52 -2.04
N ALA A 262 0.06 8.69 -1.26
CA ALA A 262 -1.12 7.97 -1.74
C ALA A 262 -2.37 8.86 -1.86
N HIS A 263 -2.57 9.75 -0.88
CA HIS A 263 -3.73 10.64 -0.73
C HIS A 263 -3.27 12.09 -0.54
N PRO A 264 -2.77 12.74 -1.61
CA PRO A 264 -2.32 14.13 -1.56
C PRO A 264 -3.46 15.11 -1.19
N ASP A 265 -4.71 14.71 -1.39
CA ASP A 265 -5.89 15.46 -0.94
C ASP A 265 -5.95 15.61 0.60
N LEU A 266 -5.37 14.68 1.37
CA LEU A 266 -5.31 14.76 2.84
C LEU A 266 -4.28 15.76 3.37
N ILE A 267 -3.37 16.25 2.52
CA ILE A 267 -2.48 17.37 2.86
C ILE A 267 -3.34 18.59 3.19
N THR A 268 -4.34 18.87 2.35
CA THR A 268 -5.20 20.05 2.47
C THR A 268 -6.60 19.64 2.92
N ASN A 269 -6.84 19.76 4.21
CA ASN A 269 -8.14 19.51 4.83
C ASN A 269 -9.01 20.79 4.91
N ARG A 270 -8.75 21.80 4.08
CA ARG A 270 -9.37 23.15 4.11
C ARG A 270 -9.12 23.94 5.41
N GLU A 271 -8.11 23.57 6.18
CA GLU A 271 -7.60 24.37 7.30
C GLU A 271 -6.20 24.91 6.96
N ASN A 272 -5.85 26.04 7.59
CA ASN A 272 -4.47 26.50 7.65
C ASN A 272 -3.80 25.92 8.90
N TRP A 273 -2.65 25.28 8.76
CA TRP A 273 -1.95 24.70 9.92
C TRP A 273 -0.43 24.80 9.82
N TRP A 274 0.20 24.94 10.98
CA TRP A 274 1.62 25.22 11.10
C TRP A 274 2.51 24.04 10.70
N LEU A 275 3.62 24.36 10.05
CA LEU A 275 4.80 23.52 9.90
C LEU A 275 5.93 24.09 10.77
N ARG A 276 6.89 23.23 11.14
CA ARG A 276 7.98 23.66 12.02
C ARG A 276 9.09 24.45 11.32
N ASP A 277 9.18 24.40 10.00
CA ASP A 277 10.26 25.01 9.23
C ASP A 277 10.27 26.54 9.37
N VAL A 278 11.47 27.12 9.45
CA VAL A 278 11.65 28.58 9.48
C VAL A 278 11.70 29.10 8.05
N HIS A 279 10.82 30.04 7.72
CA HIS A 279 10.84 30.71 6.42
C HIS A 279 11.71 31.98 6.45
N SER A 280 11.58 32.78 7.50
CA SER A 280 12.28 34.07 7.64
C SER A 280 12.55 34.43 9.10
N ALA A 281 13.11 35.61 9.34
CA ALA A 281 13.30 36.15 10.69
C ALA A 281 11.97 36.38 11.46
N ALA A 282 10.84 36.40 10.74
CA ALA A 282 9.53 36.74 11.27
C ALA A 282 8.44 35.69 11.01
N ALA A 283 8.73 34.62 10.25
CA ALA A 283 7.71 33.69 9.77
C ALA A 283 8.16 32.22 9.78
N PHE A 284 7.18 31.33 9.98
CA PHE A 284 7.30 29.87 9.86
C PHE A 284 6.46 29.39 8.67
N CYS A 285 6.79 28.21 8.14
CA CYS A 285 6.02 27.57 7.08
C CYS A 285 4.66 27.06 7.56
N ARG A 286 3.72 26.92 6.64
CA ARG A 286 2.37 26.41 6.91
C ARG A 286 1.79 25.72 5.67
N VAL A 287 0.75 24.93 5.90
CA VAL A 287 -0.19 24.53 4.85
C VAL A 287 -1.30 25.56 4.75
N ASP A 288 -1.67 25.93 3.53
CA ASP A 288 -2.71 26.92 3.24
C ASP A 288 -4.07 26.24 2.99
N ASP A 289 -5.18 26.85 3.43
CA ASP A 289 -6.53 26.27 3.28
C ASP A 289 -7.01 26.20 1.83
N TYR A 290 -6.39 26.96 0.93
CA TYR A 290 -6.60 26.85 -0.52
C TYR A 290 -5.75 25.78 -1.19
N GLY A 291 -4.93 25.05 -0.43
CA GLY A 291 -4.13 23.91 -0.90
C GLY A 291 -2.73 24.25 -1.39
N GLY A 292 -2.29 25.48 -1.19
CA GLY A 292 -0.91 25.88 -1.43
C GLY A 292 0.01 25.57 -0.25
N ALA A 293 1.30 25.42 -0.54
CA ALA A 293 2.33 25.64 0.46
C ALA A 293 2.47 27.15 0.71
N ASN A 294 2.62 27.55 1.98
CA ASN A 294 2.69 28.96 2.34
C ASN A 294 3.52 29.17 3.61
N TYR A 295 3.62 30.42 4.06
CA TYR A 295 4.21 30.79 5.34
C TYR A 295 3.28 31.78 6.08
N GLY A 296 3.49 31.90 7.37
CA GLY A 296 2.75 32.81 8.22
C GLY A 296 3.66 33.52 9.21
N SER A 297 3.32 34.77 9.52
CA SER A 297 3.97 35.52 10.62
C SER A 297 3.91 34.70 11.91
N ALA A 298 4.99 34.68 12.70
CA ALA A 298 5.09 33.80 13.87
C ALA A 298 3.98 34.03 14.93
N SER A 299 3.42 35.24 15.00
CA SER A 299 2.25 35.56 15.84
C SER A 299 0.88 35.25 15.21
N GLY A 300 0.86 34.66 14.01
CA GLY A 300 -0.35 34.22 13.34
C GLY A 300 -1.09 33.15 14.14
N PHE A 301 -2.41 33.19 14.13
CA PHE A 301 -3.24 32.25 14.88
C PHE A 301 -3.80 31.18 13.95
N LEU A 302 -3.08 30.06 13.80
CA LEU A 302 -3.36 28.99 12.82
C LEU A 302 -3.47 27.63 13.50
N GLY A 303 -3.98 26.64 12.77
CA GLY A 303 -4.20 25.29 13.24
C GLY A 303 -2.92 24.58 13.71
N VAL A 304 -3.06 23.80 14.79
CA VAL A 304 -2.01 22.94 15.33
C VAL A 304 -2.37 21.47 15.03
N ARG A 305 -1.63 20.90 14.06
CA ARG A 305 -1.81 19.52 13.57
C ARG A 305 -0.51 18.73 13.74
N PRO A 306 -0.17 18.33 14.98
CA PRO A 306 1.10 17.67 15.26
C PRO A 306 1.07 16.18 14.86
N ALA A 307 2.26 15.61 14.69
CA ALA A 307 2.50 14.19 14.53
C ALA A 307 3.15 13.60 15.79
N PHE A 308 2.85 12.33 16.05
CA PHE A 308 3.39 11.54 17.16
C PHE A 308 3.60 10.08 16.74
N LEU A 309 4.31 9.32 17.56
CA LEU A 309 4.61 7.91 17.28
C LEU A 309 3.86 7.02 18.29
N ILE A 310 3.20 5.98 17.79
CA ILE A 310 2.60 4.92 18.60
C ILE A 310 3.29 3.58 18.34
N TYR A 311 3.27 2.71 19.35
CA TYR A 311 3.81 1.36 19.31
C TYR A 311 3.01 0.46 20.25
#